data_AF-A0A250FC21-F1
#
_entry.id   AF-A0A250FC21-F1
#
_cell.length_a   1.000
_cell.length_b   1.000
_cell.length_c   1.000
_cell.angle_alpha   90.00
_cell.angle_beta   90.00
_cell.angle_gamma   90.00
#
_symmetry.space_group_name_H-M   'P 1'
#
loop_
_entity.id
_entity.type
_entity.pdbx_description
1 polymer ?
#
loop_
_entity_poly.entity_id
_entity_poly.type
_entity_poly.pdbx_seq_one_letter_code
_entity_poly.pdbx_strand_id
1 'polypeptide(L)'
;MDENKTSVDILWEEITSIQKILGEAKEGSSLNDYNKTIRKVLLLSCASFFEVEMTKMLKRYVRKVSNNDEKLVNFLEKQAINQKYHTLFRWGEPNNPDGHYGQKKEGINQFTGLFGKKFKDLVENEIENNEEFKNGKACFIEIGHIRNILAHNDFASYLYENKTPEDIFVLYTKAKCFIPKIEELLNMKEDADPTTNN
;
A
#
# COMPACT_ATOMS: atom_id res chain seq x y z
N MET A 1 20.89 -14.62 6.58
CA MET A 1 19.57 -14.09 6.18
C MET A 1 19.71 -12.59 6.17
N ASP A 2 19.37 -11.95 5.06
CA ASP A 2 19.46 -10.49 4.93
C ASP A 2 18.40 -9.85 5.84
N GLU A 3 18.83 -9.07 6.84
CA GLU A 3 17.98 -8.58 7.95
C GLU A 3 16.87 -7.59 7.51
N ASN A 4 16.85 -7.18 6.24
CA ASN A 4 15.89 -6.19 5.70
C ASN A 4 14.85 -6.75 4.71
N LYS A 5 14.76 -8.08 4.53
CA LYS A 5 13.76 -8.66 3.63
C LYS A 5 12.36 -8.67 4.24
N THR A 6 11.39 -8.16 3.50
CA THR A 6 9.97 -8.25 3.86
C THR A 6 9.41 -9.63 3.54
N SER A 7 8.20 -9.93 4.06
CA SER A 7 7.48 -11.16 3.71
C SER A 7 7.21 -11.29 2.20
N VAL A 8 7.02 -10.18 1.49
CA VAL A 8 6.79 -10.16 0.04
C VAL A 8 8.09 -10.41 -0.72
N ASP A 9 9.24 -9.89 -0.24
CA ASP A 9 10.53 -10.16 -0.86
C ASP A 9 10.89 -11.65 -0.77
N ILE A 10 10.62 -12.28 0.39
CA ILE A 10 10.81 -13.73 0.59
C ILE A 10 9.92 -14.53 -0.37
N LEU A 11 8.63 -14.18 -0.44
CA LEU A 11 7.70 -14.82 -1.36
C LEU A 11 8.16 -14.67 -2.82
N TRP A 12 8.67 -13.51 -3.22
CA TRP A 12 9.19 -13.30 -4.57
C TRP A 12 10.39 -14.19 -4.91
N GLU A 13 11.28 -14.44 -3.95
CA GLU A 13 12.41 -15.36 -4.13
C GLU A 13 11.93 -16.81 -4.32
N GLU A 14 10.90 -17.23 -3.59
CA GLU A 14 10.26 -18.54 -3.77
C GLU A 14 9.60 -18.64 -5.16
N ILE A 15 8.86 -17.61 -5.57
CA ILE A 15 8.18 -17.56 -6.87
C ILE A 15 9.17 -17.70 -8.01
N THR A 16 10.22 -16.88 -8.01
CA THR A 16 11.24 -16.85 -9.06
C THR A 16 12.06 -18.15 -9.11
N SER A 17 12.30 -18.78 -7.95
CA SER A 17 12.94 -20.09 -7.88
C SER A 17 12.09 -21.17 -8.56
N ILE A 18 10.78 -21.20 -8.30
CA ILE A 18 9.85 -22.16 -8.94
C ILE A 18 9.72 -21.88 -10.44
N GLN A 19 9.58 -20.62 -10.84
CA GLN A 19 9.54 -20.24 -12.26
C GLN A 19 10.79 -20.72 -13.01
N LYS A 20 11.97 -20.60 -12.39
CA LYS A 20 13.24 -21.08 -12.95
C LYS A 20 13.23 -22.59 -13.13
N ILE A 21 12.82 -23.35 -12.11
CA ILE A 21 12.73 -24.83 -12.18
C ILE A 21 11.80 -25.27 -13.32
N LEU A 22 10.60 -24.69 -13.40
CA LEU A 22 9.62 -25.02 -14.44
C LEU A 22 10.10 -24.63 -15.85
N GLY A 23 10.80 -23.50 -15.97
CA GLY A 23 11.41 -23.04 -17.21
C GLY A 23 12.53 -23.97 -17.68
N GLU A 24 13.42 -24.40 -16.78
CA GLU A 24 14.51 -25.33 -17.07
C GLU A 24 13.98 -26.73 -17.46
N ALA A 25 12.87 -27.16 -16.85
CA ALA A 25 12.18 -28.40 -17.20
C ALA A 25 11.42 -28.34 -18.55
N LYS A 26 11.38 -27.18 -19.22
CA LYS A 26 10.63 -26.92 -20.47
C LYS A 26 9.13 -27.18 -20.35
N GLU A 27 8.56 -27.07 -19.14
CA GLU A 27 7.14 -27.23 -18.89
C GLU A 27 6.37 -25.92 -19.11
N GLY A 28 6.30 -25.47 -20.37
CA GLY A 28 5.70 -24.17 -20.72
C GLY A 28 4.22 -24.02 -20.28
N SER A 29 3.43 -25.09 -20.33
CA SER A 29 2.05 -25.09 -19.84
C SER A 29 1.97 -24.93 -18.33
N SER A 30 2.76 -25.72 -17.58
CA SER A 30 2.82 -25.67 -16.11
C SER A 30 3.28 -24.29 -15.63
N LEU A 31 4.29 -23.70 -16.29
CA LEU A 31 4.79 -22.36 -15.98
C LEU A 31 3.71 -21.29 -16.18
N ASN A 32 2.92 -21.39 -17.26
CA ASN A 32 1.85 -20.45 -17.52
C ASN A 32 0.73 -20.53 -16.48
N ASP A 33 0.31 -21.75 -16.12
CA ASP A 33 -0.74 -21.96 -15.12
C ASP A 33 -0.27 -21.57 -13.71
N TYR A 34 1.02 -21.80 -13.41
CA TYR A 34 1.67 -21.28 -12.22
C TYR A 34 1.62 -19.74 -12.20
N ASN A 35 2.03 -19.07 -13.28
CA ASN A 35 2.03 -17.60 -13.39
C ASN A 35 0.63 -16.99 -13.25
N LYS A 36 -0.42 -17.67 -13.73
CA LYS A 36 -1.82 -17.22 -13.55
C LYS A 36 -2.29 -17.29 -12.11
N THR A 37 -1.87 -18.32 -11.38
CA THR A 37 -2.24 -18.50 -9.97
C THR A 37 -1.43 -17.55 -9.09
N ILE A 38 -0.11 -17.54 -9.29
CA ILE A 38 0.82 -16.87 -8.39
C ILE A 38 0.73 -15.35 -8.47
N ARG A 39 0.33 -14.77 -9.62
CA ARG A 39 0.07 -13.32 -9.72
C ARG A 39 -0.99 -12.87 -8.71
N LYS A 40 -2.06 -13.67 -8.52
CA LYS A 40 -3.14 -13.35 -7.58
C LYS A 40 -2.65 -13.45 -6.14
N VAL A 41 -1.90 -14.52 -5.83
CA VAL A 41 -1.30 -14.75 -4.51
C VAL A 41 -0.31 -13.64 -4.16
N LEU A 42 0.61 -13.30 -5.08
CA LEU A 42 1.60 -12.24 -4.90
C LEU A 42 0.92 -10.90 -4.65
N LEU A 43 -0.06 -10.53 -5.48
CA LEU A 43 -0.79 -9.28 -5.30
C LEU A 43 -1.52 -9.18 -3.96
N LEU A 44 -2.21 -10.26 -3.55
CA LEU A 44 -2.87 -10.31 -2.24
C LEU A 44 -1.86 -10.17 -1.11
N SER A 45 -0.69 -10.79 -1.25
CA SER A 45 0.41 -10.68 -0.30
C SER A 45 0.96 -9.25 -0.21
N CYS A 46 1.13 -8.57 -1.35
CA CYS A 46 1.51 -7.15 -1.40
C CYS A 46 0.49 -6.27 -0.67
N ALA A 47 -0.80 -6.45 -0.97
CA ALA A 47 -1.86 -5.66 -0.34
C ALA A 47 -1.94 -5.93 1.17
N SER A 48 -1.85 -7.19 1.59
CA SER A 48 -1.84 -7.57 3.01
C SER A 48 -0.63 -6.99 3.74
N PHE A 49 0.54 -6.96 3.11
CA PHE A 49 1.74 -6.33 3.67
C PHE A 49 1.51 -4.84 3.91
N PHE A 50 1.00 -4.11 2.92
CA PHE A 50 0.74 -2.68 3.05
C PHE A 50 -0.34 -2.35 4.09
N GLU A 51 -1.37 -3.20 4.22
CA GLU A 51 -2.37 -3.07 5.28
C GLU A 51 -1.74 -3.17 6.68
N VAL A 52 -0.88 -4.18 6.88
CA VAL A 52 -0.16 -4.37 8.14
C VAL A 52 0.79 -3.20 8.43
N GLU A 53 1.57 -2.78 7.44
CA GLU A 53 2.54 -1.69 7.62
C GLU A 53 1.87 -0.35 7.87
N MET A 54 0.78 -0.04 7.16
CA MET A 54 0.01 1.19 7.38
C MET A 54 -0.59 1.21 8.79
N THR A 55 -1.16 0.08 9.21
CA THR A 55 -1.73 -0.09 10.55
C THR A 55 -0.67 0.08 11.64
N LYS A 56 0.50 -0.54 11.49
CA LYS A 56 1.62 -0.39 12.43
C LYS A 56 2.12 1.06 12.47
N MET A 57 2.26 1.72 11.33
CA MET A 57 2.68 3.11 11.23
C MET A 57 1.72 4.03 11.99
N LEU A 58 0.42 3.90 11.77
CA LEU A 58 -0.58 4.70 12.49
C LEU A 58 -0.52 4.47 14.00
N LYS A 59 -0.32 3.23 14.46
CA LYS A 59 -0.13 2.92 15.89
C LYS A 59 1.12 3.59 16.46
N ARG A 60 2.26 3.56 15.73
CA ARG A 60 3.49 4.24 16.13
C ARG A 60 3.28 5.75 16.24
N TYR A 61 2.62 6.35 15.24
CA TYR A 61 2.30 7.76 15.23
C TYR A 61 1.44 8.15 16.45
N VAL A 62 0.32 7.46 16.67
CA VAL A 62 -0.59 7.72 17.80
C VAL A 62 0.13 7.59 19.14
N ARG A 63 0.92 6.54 19.34
CA ARG A 63 1.71 6.35 20.57
C ARG A 63 2.67 7.50 20.81
N LYS A 64 3.35 7.96 19.76
CA LYS A 64 4.30 9.07 19.86
C LYS A 64 3.61 10.38 20.25
N VAL A 65 2.53 10.76 19.56
CA VAL A 65 1.83 12.05 19.82
C VAL A 65 1.05 12.05 21.13
N SER A 66 0.59 10.89 21.58
CA SER A 66 -0.12 10.73 22.86
C SER A 66 0.81 10.54 24.05
N ASN A 67 2.13 10.54 23.85
CA ASN A 67 3.12 10.20 24.87
C ASN A 67 2.82 8.85 25.55
N ASN A 68 2.46 7.84 24.76
CA ASN A 68 2.05 6.49 25.18
C ASN A 68 0.84 6.47 26.14
N ASP A 69 -0.15 7.34 25.97
CA ASP A 69 -1.43 7.19 26.66
C ASP A 69 -2.18 5.95 26.12
N GLU A 70 -2.12 4.86 26.87
CA GLU A 70 -2.75 3.59 26.54
C GLU A 70 -4.27 3.69 26.30
N LYS A 71 -4.99 4.61 26.97
CA LYS A 71 -6.43 4.76 26.74
C LYS A 71 -6.69 5.33 25.34
N LEU A 72 -5.94 6.36 24.97
CA LEU A 72 -6.08 7.02 23.67
C LEU A 72 -5.61 6.12 22.53
N VAL A 73 -4.49 5.39 22.73
CA VAL A 73 -3.99 4.39 21.79
C VAL A 73 -5.03 3.30 21.55
N ASN A 74 -5.59 2.70 22.61
CA ASN A 74 -6.59 1.64 22.48
C ASN A 74 -7.90 2.12 21.86
N PHE A 75 -8.32 3.36 22.17
CA PHE A 75 -9.52 3.96 21.59
C PHE A 75 -9.35 4.15 20.07
N LEU A 76 -8.26 4.79 19.64
CA LEU A 76 -7.98 5.01 18.22
C LEU A 76 -7.72 3.71 17.47
N GLU A 77 -7.06 2.75 18.10
CA GLU A 77 -6.86 1.43 17.51
C GLU A 77 -8.21 0.76 17.17
N LYS A 78 -9.16 0.77 18.11
CA LYS A 78 -10.48 0.14 17.89
C LYS A 78 -11.37 0.93 16.94
N GLN A 79 -11.27 2.26 16.92
CA GLN A 79 -12.19 3.10 16.15
C GLN A 79 -11.69 3.40 14.72
N ALA A 80 -10.39 3.63 14.55
CA ALA A 80 -9.83 4.20 13.32
C ALA A 80 -8.86 3.27 12.59
N ILE A 81 -8.30 2.25 13.28
CA ILE A 81 -7.23 1.42 12.72
C ILE A 81 -7.73 0.00 12.41
N ASN A 82 -8.30 -0.69 13.39
CA ASN A 82 -8.68 -2.10 13.25
C ASN A 82 -9.82 -2.27 12.25
N GLN A 83 -9.60 -3.11 11.23
CA GLN A 83 -10.56 -3.44 10.17
C GLN A 83 -11.04 -2.25 9.33
N LYS A 84 -10.46 -1.06 9.50
CA LYS A 84 -10.84 0.17 8.77
C LYS A 84 -9.93 0.50 7.59
N TYR A 85 -8.87 -0.26 7.35
CA TYR A 85 -7.93 -0.01 6.25
C TYR A 85 -8.62 0.18 4.89
N HIS A 86 -9.60 -0.67 4.56
CA HIS A 86 -10.37 -0.57 3.32
C HIS A 86 -11.17 0.74 3.19
N THR A 87 -11.43 1.46 4.28
CA THR A 87 -12.14 2.75 4.30
C THR A 87 -11.23 3.98 4.32
N LEU A 88 -9.93 3.79 4.55
CA LEU A 88 -8.98 4.90 4.67
C LEU A 88 -8.72 5.58 3.31
N PHE A 89 -8.76 4.80 2.23
CA PHE A 89 -8.42 5.26 0.88
C PHE A 89 -9.58 5.01 -0.08
N ARG A 90 -9.61 5.81 -1.15
CA ARG A 90 -10.50 5.56 -2.29
C ARG A 90 -9.79 4.65 -3.28
N TRP A 91 -10.02 3.36 -3.16
CA TRP A 91 -9.32 2.35 -3.97
C TRP A 91 -9.71 2.34 -5.45
N GLY A 92 -10.84 2.94 -5.84
CA GLY A 92 -11.35 2.87 -7.21
C GLY A 92 -12.55 1.93 -7.33
N GLU A 93 -13.14 1.85 -8.52
CA GLU A 93 -14.35 1.06 -8.74
C GLU A 93 -14.00 -0.41 -9.01
N PRO A 94 -14.56 -1.38 -8.26
CA PRO A 94 -14.19 -2.79 -8.38
C PRO A 94 -14.52 -3.42 -9.74
N ASN A 95 -15.30 -2.73 -10.59
CA ASN A 95 -15.67 -3.17 -11.93
C ASN A 95 -14.87 -2.45 -13.04
N ASN A 96 -13.88 -1.63 -12.69
CA ASN A 96 -13.09 -0.85 -13.65
C ASN A 96 -11.57 -1.07 -13.46
N PRO A 97 -10.99 -2.14 -14.02
CA PRO A 97 -9.56 -2.43 -13.88
C PRO A 97 -8.65 -1.37 -14.50
N ASP A 98 -9.11 -0.65 -15.52
CA ASP A 98 -8.32 0.32 -16.28
C ASP A 98 -8.52 1.78 -15.83
N GLY A 99 -9.19 2.01 -14.70
CA GLY A 99 -9.54 3.36 -14.25
C GLY A 99 -8.37 4.26 -13.80
N HIS A 100 -7.12 3.79 -13.98
CA HIS A 100 -5.85 4.47 -13.66
C HIS A 100 -5.86 5.20 -12.31
N TYR A 101 -6.47 4.58 -11.30
CA TYR A 101 -6.72 5.22 -10.00
C TYR A 101 -5.45 5.64 -9.25
N GLY A 102 -4.30 4.99 -9.52
CA GLY A 102 -3.01 5.39 -8.95
C GLY A 102 -2.58 6.82 -9.31
N GLN A 103 -2.94 7.30 -10.50
CA GLN A 103 -2.58 8.63 -10.97
C GLN A 103 -3.46 9.73 -10.33
N LYS A 104 -4.65 9.36 -9.86
CA LYS A 104 -5.63 10.27 -9.29
C LYS A 104 -5.20 10.73 -7.89
N LYS A 105 -5.49 11.99 -7.54
CA LYS A 105 -5.20 12.54 -6.20
C LYS A 105 -6.23 12.05 -5.18
N GLU A 106 -7.45 11.81 -5.64
CA GLU A 106 -8.62 11.40 -4.87
C GLU A 106 -8.40 10.09 -4.10
N GLY A 107 -7.52 9.21 -4.59
CA GLY A 107 -7.19 7.94 -3.94
C GLY A 107 -6.69 8.10 -2.51
N ILE A 108 -5.89 9.15 -2.26
CA ILE A 108 -5.29 9.44 -0.94
C ILE A 108 -5.94 10.61 -0.21
N ASN A 109 -6.69 11.47 -0.89
CA ASN A 109 -7.26 12.67 -0.29
C ASN A 109 -8.25 12.37 0.83
N GLN A 110 -8.89 11.20 0.80
CA GLN A 110 -9.69 10.71 1.91
C GLN A 110 -8.83 10.49 3.16
N PHE A 111 -7.72 9.75 3.02
CA PHE A 111 -6.80 9.47 4.11
C PHE A 111 -6.16 10.74 4.67
N THR A 112 -5.58 11.58 3.82
CA THR A 112 -4.89 12.79 4.27
C THR A 112 -5.86 13.79 4.89
N GLY A 113 -7.10 13.85 4.41
CA GLY A 113 -8.16 14.67 4.97
C GLY A 113 -8.54 14.30 6.42
N LEU A 114 -8.31 13.05 6.86
CA LEU A 114 -8.56 12.63 8.25
C LEU A 114 -7.67 13.37 9.26
N PHE A 115 -6.51 13.87 8.83
CA PHE A 115 -5.56 14.62 9.67
C PHE A 115 -5.68 16.14 9.50
N GLY A 116 -6.70 16.61 8.76
CA GLY A 116 -6.98 18.02 8.56
C GLY A 116 -6.34 18.63 7.31
N LYS A 117 -6.76 19.86 6.99
CA LYS A 117 -6.41 20.55 5.74
C LYS A 117 -4.90 20.80 5.59
N LYS A 118 -4.23 21.22 6.67
CA LYS A 118 -2.78 21.52 6.64
C LYS A 118 -1.96 20.30 6.22
N PHE A 119 -2.22 19.14 6.84
CA PHE A 119 -1.54 17.90 6.49
C PHE A 119 -1.84 17.47 5.06
N LYS A 120 -3.09 17.59 4.63
CA LYS A 120 -3.45 17.31 3.24
C LYS A 120 -2.66 18.18 2.26
N ASP A 121 -2.61 19.49 2.46
CA ASP A 121 -1.88 20.42 1.59
C ASP A 121 -0.37 20.11 1.59
N LEU A 122 0.20 19.72 2.75
CA LEU A 122 1.59 19.29 2.88
C LEU A 122 1.88 18.05 2.02
N VAL A 123 1.04 17.01 2.10
CA VAL A 123 1.21 15.78 1.32
C VAL A 123 1.01 16.07 -0.18
N GLU A 124 0.05 16.91 -0.55
CA GLU A 124 -0.16 17.31 -1.95
C GLU A 124 1.07 18.03 -2.52
N ASN A 125 1.67 18.95 -1.76
CA ASN A 125 2.90 19.62 -2.15
C ASN A 125 4.09 18.65 -2.28
N GLU A 126 4.24 17.69 -1.36
CA GLU A 126 5.29 16.67 -1.47
C GLU A 126 5.11 15.81 -2.73
N ILE A 127 3.88 15.43 -3.07
CA ILE A 127 3.58 14.65 -4.29
C ILE A 127 3.92 15.43 -5.56
N GLU A 128 3.75 16.75 -5.57
CA GLU A 128 4.06 17.57 -6.74
C GLU A 128 5.56 17.79 -6.93
N ASN A 129 6.33 17.81 -5.85
CA ASN A 129 7.76 18.11 -5.88
C ASN A 129 8.66 16.86 -5.83
N ASN A 130 8.11 15.69 -5.51
CA ASN A 130 8.86 14.45 -5.35
C ASN A 130 8.28 13.35 -6.27
N GLU A 131 8.89 13.18 -7.44
CA GLU A 131 8.46 12.18 -8.43
C GLU A 131 8.58 10.73 -7.92
N GLU A 132 9.55 10.42 -7.05
CA GLU A 132 9.65 9.10 -6.43
C GLU A 132 8.44 8.83 -5.54
N PHE A 133 8.09 9.77 -4.67
CA PHE A 133 6.93 9.65 -3.79
C PHE A 133 5.62 9.60 -4.55
N LYS A 134 5.47 10.42 -5.60
CA LYS A 134 4.32 10.40 -6.52
C LYS A 134 4.13 9.05 -7.19
N ASN A 135 5.22 8.46 -7.69
CA ASN A 135 5.20 7.13 -8.30
C ASN A 135 4.91 6.04 -7.27
N GLY A 136 5.49 6.12 -6.07
CA GLY A 136 5.22 5.19 -4.98
C GLY A 136 3.76 5.24 -4.54
N LYS A 137 3.18 6.44 -4.40
CA LYS A 137 1.75 6.65 -4.16
C LYS A 137 0.88 5.99 -5.23
N ALA A 138 1.24 6.19 -6.50
CA ALA A 138 0.47 5.63 -7.60
C ALA A 138 0.46 4.10 -7.57
N CYS A 139 1.63 3.49 -7.35
CA CYS A 139 1.75 2.04 -7.23
C CYS A 139 1.01 1.50 -6.00
N PHE A 140 1.04 2.21 -4.86
CA PHE A 140 0.33 1.82 -3.64
C PHE A 140 -1.20 1.80 -3.86
N ILE A 141 -1.76 2.86 -4.45
CA ILE A 141 -3.19 2.93 -4.77
C ILE A 141 -3.58 1.89 -5.81
N GLU A 142 -2.72 1.63 -6.80
CA GLU A 142 -2.97 0.58 -7.80
C GLU A 142 -3.03 -0.82 -7.17
N ILE A 143 -2.11 -1.16 -6.27
CA ILE A 143 -2.15 -2.45 -5.55
C ILE A 143 -3.45 -2.58 -4.75
N GLY A 144 -3.85 -1.52 -4.04
CA GLY A 144 -5.10 -1.52 -3.30
C GLY A 144 -6.35 -1.58 -4.19
N HIS A 145 -6.33 -0.94 -5.36
CA HIS A 145 -7.38 -1.05 -6.38
C HIS A 145 -7.54 -2.49 -6.86
N ILE A 146 -6.45 -3.14 -7.25
CA ILE A 146 -6.52 -4.50 -7.76
C ILE A 146 -6.95 -5.47 -6.64
N ARG A 147 -6.53 -5.24 -5.38
CA ARG A 147 -7.08 -5.97 -4.22
C ARG A 147 -8.58 -5.75 -4.08
N ASN A 148 -9.07 -4.52 -4.27
CA ASN A 148 -10.50 -4.20 -4.20
C ASN A 148 -11.28 -4.99 -5.26
N ILE A 149 -10.78 -5.04 -6.50
CA ILE A 149 -11.33 -5.85 -7.57
C ILE A 149 -11.36 -7.34 -7.16
N LEU A 150 -10.24 -7.89 -6.68
CA LEU A 150 -10.14 -9.30 -6.30
C LEU A 150 -11.01 -9.67 -5.10
N ALA A 151 -11.29 -8.74 -4.19
CA ALA A 151 -12.15 -8.97 -3.04
C ALA A 151 -13.66 -8.93 -3.40
N HIS A 152 -14.02 -8.21 -4.45
CA HIS A 152 -15.41 -8.06 -4.91
C HIS A 152 -15.79 -9.01 -6.04
N ASN A 153 -14.81 -9.60 -6.72
CA ASN A 153 -15.03 -10.62 -7.74
C ASN A 153 -14.75 -12.02 -7.18
N ASP A 154 -15.29 -13.04 -7.84
CA ASP A 154 -14.91 -14.42 -7.54
C ASP A 154 -13.41 -14.60 -7.88
N PHE A 155 -12.62 -14.76 -6.83
CA PHE A 155 -11.17 -14.86 -6.89
C PHE A 155 -10.69 -15.99 -7.82
N ALA A 156 -11.45 -17.09 -7.91
CA ALA A 156 -11.11 -18.21 -8.78
C ALA A 156 -11.35 -17.86 -10.25
N SER A 157 -12.49 -17.26 -10.58
CA SER A 157 -12.89 -16.97 -11.96
C SER A 157 -12.39 -15.64 -12.53
N TYR A 158 -11.97 -14.69 -11.69
CA TYR A 158 -11.46 -13.41 -12.18
C TYR A 158 -10.11 -13.57 -12.89
N LEU A 159 -10.07 -13.23 -14.18
CA LEU A 159 -8.87 -13.26 -15.01
C LEU A 159 -8.17 -11.89 -14.94
N TYR A 160 -7.22 -11.76 -14.01
CA TYR A 160 -6.33 -10.60 -13.99
C TYR A 160 -5.14 -10.83 -14.95
N GLU A 161 -5.35 -10.52 -16.23
CA GLU A 161 -4.34 -10.77 -17.27
C GLU A 161 -3.40 -9.59 -17.52
N ASN A 162 -3.78 -8.40 -17.06
CA ASN A 162 -3.11 -7.13 -17.43
C ASN A 162 -1.70 -6.95 -16.87
N LYS A 163 -1.25 -7.79 -15.92
CA LYS A 163 0.10 -7.73 -15.31
C LYS A 163 0.66 -9.10 -15.04
N THR A 164 1.97 -9.25 -15.26
CA THR A 164 2.71 -10.46 -14.88
C THR A 164 3.09 -10.43 -13.39
N PRO A 165 3.56 -11.56 -12.81
CA PRO A 165 4.13 -11.55 -11.46
C PRO A 165 5.25 -10.51 -11.28
N GLU A 166 6.11 -10.33 -12.28
CA GLU A 166 7.21 -9.37 -12.29
C GLU A 166 6.69 -7.93 -12.24
N ASP A 167 5.67 -7.60 -13.02
CA ASP A 167 5.02 -6.28 -12.99
C ASP A 167 4.46 -5.97 -11.59
N ILE A 168 3.84 -6.96 -10.94
CA ILE A 168 3.30 -6.82 -9.58
C ILE A 168 4.43 -6.61 -8.56
N PHE A 169 5.55 -7.32 -8.71
CA PHE A 169 6.70 -7.13 -7.83
C PHE A 169 7.36 -5.74 -8.03
N VAL A 170 7.37 -5.23 -9.27
CA VAL A 170 7.82 -3.86 -9.57
C VAL A 170 6.90 -2.83 -8.93
N LEU A 171 5.57 -2.99 -9.02
CA LEU A 171 4.61 -2.14 -8.33
C LEU A 171 4.86 -2.12 -6.82
N TYR A 172 5.01 -3.32 -6.25
CA TYR A 172 5.30 -3.48 -4.82
C TYR A 172 6.55 -2.72 -4.42
N THR A 173 7.64 -2.91 -5.16
CA THR A 173 8.94 -2.28 -4.87
C THR A 173 8.85 -0.76 -4.89
N LYS A 174 8.16 -0.19 -5.89
CA LYS A 174 7.94 1.26 -5.99
C LYS A 174 7.04 1.77 -4.86
N ALA A 175 6.01 1.01 -4.48
CA ALA A 175 5.08 1.40 -3.42
C ALA A 175 5.70 1.39 -2.02
N LYS A 176 6.82 0.69 -1.79
CA LYS A 176 7.49 0.60 -0.47
C LYS A 176 7.84 1.95 0.15
N CYS A 177 8.15 2.98 -0.66
CA CYS A 177 8.51 4.30 -0.14
C CYS A 177 7.32 5.10 0.42
N PHE A 178 6.09 4.73 0.08
CA PHE A 178 4.90 5.53 0.40
C PHE A 178 4.63 5.63 1.91
N ILE A 179 4.55 4.49 2.61
CA ILE A 179 4.22 4.48 4.05
C ILE A 179 5.31 5.18 4.90
N PRO A 180 6.61 4.91 4.72
CA PRO A 180 7.66 5.62 5.44
C PRO A 180 7.60 7.13 5.22
N LYS A 181 7.35 7.58 3.99
CA LYS A 181 7.24 9.01 3.69
C LYS A 181 6.01 9.66 4.33
N ILE A 182 4.87 8.97 4.36
CA ILE A 182 3.69 9.43 5.12
C ILE A 182 4.00 9.53 6.61
N GLU A 183 4.72 8.56 7.19
CA GLU A 183 5.15 8.60 8.60
C GLU A 183 6.06 9.79 8.87
N GLU A 184 7.02 10.08 7.99
CA GLU A 184 7.88 11.26 8.05
C GLU A 184 7.05 12.55 8.09
N LEU A 185 6.13 12.72 7.12
CA LEU A 185 5.27 13.91 7.02
C LEU A 185 4.36 14.08 8.24
N LEU A 186 3.80 13.00 8.78
CA LEU A 186 2.98 13.04 10.01
C LEU A 186 3.78 13.48 11.23
N ASN A 187 5.09 13.20 11.23
CA ASN A 187 6.00 13.51 12.33
C ASN A 187 6.68 14.87 12.20
N MET A 188 6.54 15.56 11.06
CA MET A 188 6.96 16.94 10.92
C MET A 188 6.15 17.77 11.91
N LYS A 189 6.84 18.46 12.83
CA LYS A 189 6.17 19.39 13.74
C LYS A 189 5.59 20.51 12.89
N GLU A 190 4.33 20.86 13.14
CA GLU A 190 3.85 22.18 12.74
C GLU A 190 4.78 23.17 13.45
N ASP A 191 5.50 24.01 12.68
CA ASP A 191 6.20 25.15 13.28
C ASP A 191 5.17 25.88 14.13
N ALA A 192 5.49 26.09 15.41
CA ALA A 192 4.65 26.82 16.32
C ALA A 192 4.38 28.19 15.69
N ASP A 193 3.12 28.45 15.37
CA ASP A 193 2.67 29.76 14.91
C ASP A 193 3.18 30.80 15.92
N PRO A 194 4.03 31.77 15.55
CA PRO A 194 4.62 32.72 16.50
C PRO A 194 3.60 33.71 17.11
N THR A 195 2.29 33.47 16.98
CA THR A 195 1.25 34.48 17.21
C THR A 195 0.37 34.27 18.43
N THR A 196 0.67 33.34 19.33
CA THR A 196 0.03 33.30 20.66
C THR A 196 1.01 33.64 21.77
N ASN A 197 1.34 34.93 21.87
CA ASN A 197 1.64 35.60 23.13
C ASN A 197 0.95 36.97 23.07
N ASN A 198 -0.26 37.05 23.64
CA ASN A 198 -0.90 38.28 24.11
C ASN A 198 -1.25 38.08 25.58
#